data_AF-A0A963Y6I7-F1
#
_entry.id   AF-A0A963Y6I7-F1
#
_cell.length_a   1.000
_cell.length_b   1.000
_cell.length_c   1.000
_cell.angle_alpha   90.00
_cell.angle_beta   90.00
_cell.angle_gamma   90.00
#
_symmetry.space_group_name_H-M   'P 1'
#
loop_
_entity.id
_entity.type
_entity.pdbx_description
1 polymer ?
#
loop_
_entity_poly.entity_id
_entity_poly.type
_entity_poly.pdbx_seq_one_letter_code
_entity_poly.pdbx_strand_id
1 'polypeptide(L)'
;TMRRNRTGTAPRVKRHHHTWVHNLPLKMKFRASGLFISVIPPFGVGAAVGILAAIMGVGGGFIMVPAMIYLLGMPTKVVIGTSLFQIIFVTGFTTFMHALTNQSVDLMLALLLILGGVVGAQIGTRLGARLNAEQLRVLLALLVLAVCGKIALDLLLEPGELYSLAKVRS
;
A
#
# COMPACT_ATOMS: atom_id res chain seq x y z
N THR A 1 -23.78 21.26 51.50
CA THR A 1 -22.40 20.80 51.34
C THR A 1 -22.38 19.49 50.54
N MET A 2 -21.36 19.31 49.71
CA MET A 2 -20.97 18.10 48.95
C MET A 2 -21.81 17.69 47.72
N ARG A 3 -21.28 17.24 46.58
CA ARG A 3 -20.05 17.42 45.78
C ARG A 3 -20.10 16.30 44.73
N ARG A 4 -20.26 16.71 43.47
CA ARG A 4 -19.89 16.02 42.21
C ARG A 4 -19.05 14.75 42.36
N ASN A 5 -19.45 13.64 41.70
CA ASN A 5 -18.50 12.62 41.24
C ASN A 5 -18.88 12.09 39.84
N ARG A 6 -18.19 12.63 38.83
CA ARG A 6 -17.94 11.97 37.55
C ARG A 6 -16.93 10.85 37.81
N THR A 7 -17.25 9.61 37.48
CA THR A 7 -16.22 8.63 37.09
C THR A 7 -16.78 7.76 35.96
N GLY A 8 -16.24 7.98 34.77
CA GLY A 8 -16.46 7.10 33.64
C GLY A 8 -15.67 5.80 33.83
N THR A 9 -16.31 4.69 33.49
CA THR A 9 -15.65 3.40 33.33
C THR A 9 -15.99 2.90 31.92
N ALA A 10 -15.08 3.17 30.98
CA ALA A 10 -15.12 2.60 29.65
C ALA A 10 -14.92 1.07 29.73
N PRO A 11 -15.64 0.26 28.93
CA PRO A 11 -15.51 -1.19 28.98
C PRO A 11 -14.15 -1.65 28.44
N ARG A 12 -13.42 -2.40 29.27
CA ARG A 12 -12.15 -3.06 28.91
C ARG A 12 -12.43 -4.25 27.97
N VAL A 13 -12.18 -4.06 26.68
CA VAL A 13 -12.21 -5.15 25.69
C VAL A 13 -11.03 -6.10 25.96
N LYS A 14 -11.34 -7.30 26.46
CA LYS A 14 -10.38 -8.40 26.62
C LYS A 14 -9.96 -8.91 25.23
N ARG A 15 -8.68 -8.74 24.86
CA ARG A 15 -8.08 -9.36 23.66
C ARG A 15 -7.26 -10.58 24.09
N HIS A 16 -7.82 -11.77 23.93
CA HIS A 16 -7.07 -13.02 24.02
C HIS A 16 -6.18 -13.16 22.77
N HIS A 17 -4.87 -13.33 22.99
CA HIS A 17 -3.85 -13.58 21.97
C HIS A 17 -3.20 -14.93 22.29
N HIS A 18 -3.21 -15.87 21.33
CA HIS A 18 -2.43 -17.11 21.39
C HIS A 18 -1.43 -17.15 20.22
N THR A 19 -0.40 -16.30 20.29
CA THR A 19 1.00 -16.66 20.55
C THR A 19 1.57 -17.95 19.93
N TRP A 20 1.43 -18.18 18.63
CA TRP A 20 2.21 -19.21 17.91
C TRP A 20 3.48 -18.66 17.20
N VAL A 21 3.74 -17.35 17.29
CA VAL A 21 4.86 -16.67 16.59
C VAL A 21 6.07 -16.40 17.51
N HIS A 22 6.08 -16.91 18.74
CA HIS A 22 7.10 -16.58 19.75
C HIS A 22 8.38 -17.46 19.75
N ASN A 23 8.56 -18.37 18.78
CA ASN A 23 9.66 -19.35 18.78
C ASN A 23 10.87 -19.05 17.88
N LEU A 24 11.01 -17.84 17.30
CA LEU A 24 12.13 -17.54 16.41
C LEU A 24 13.23 -16.67 17.06
N PRO A 25 14.52 -17.05 16.97
CA PRO A 25 15.62 -16.42 17.68
C PRO A 25 16.09 -15.17 16.93
N LEU A 26 15.90 -13.99 17.54
CA LEU A 26 16.67 -12.72 17.36
C LEU A 26 15.83 -11.56 17.93
N LYS A 27 16.05 -11.26 19.21
CA LYS A 27 15.34 -10.22 19.97
C LYS A 27 16.13 -8.89 19.91
N MET A 28 15.63 -7.88 19.21
CA MET A 28 16.07 -6.47 19.38
C MET A 28 14.96 -5.65 20.00
N LYS A 29 15.27 -4.95 21.10
CA LYS A 29 14.32 -4.17 21.90
C LYS A 29 14.11 -2.79 21.28
N PHE A 30 12.98 -2.56 20.61
CA PHE A 30 12.51 -1.20 20.31
C PHE A 30 11.54 -0.74 21.40
N ARG A 31 11.96 0.26 22.19
CA ARG A 31 11.24 0.84 23.34
C ARG A 31 9.88 1.50 22.99
N ALA A 32 9.47 1.54 21.72
CA ALA A 32 8.27 2.23 21.28
C ALA A 32 7.05 1.32 21.01
N SER A 33 7.21 0.00 20.93
CA SER A 33 6.15 -0.88 20.39
C SER A 33 5.70 -2.04 21.29
N GLY A 34 6.35 -2.31 22.43
CA GLY A 34 5.84 -3.28 23.42
C GLY A 34 5.48 -4.68 22.88
N LEU A 35 6.00 -5.07 21.71
CA LEU A 35 5.67 -6.31 21.02
C LEU A 35 6.96 -6.98 20.56
N PHE A 36 7.25 -8.13 21.16
CA PHE A 36 8.35 -8.99 20.79
C PHE A 36 8.01 -9.68 19.47
N ILE A 37 8.52 -9.20 18.34
CA ILE A 37 8.51 -9.94 17.08
C ILE A 37 9.79 -9.68 16.30
N SER A 38 10.39 -10.77 15.84
CA SER A 38 11.62 -10.80 15.08
C SER A 38 11.47 -9.99 13.78
N VAL A 39 12.55 -9.33 13.32
CA VAL A 39 12.57 -8.58 12.04
C VAL A 39 12.30 -9.49 10.83
N ILE A 40 12.49 -10.80 11.02
CA ILE A 40 12.39 -11.87 10.02
C ILE A 40 10.97 -11.99 9.41
N PRO A 41 9.87 -12.12 10.19
CA PRO A 41 8.52 -12.19 9.61
C PRO A 41 8.09 -10.95 8.80
N PRO A 42 8.26 -9.70 9.26
CA PRO A 42 8.00 -8.51 8.43
C PRO A 42 8.85 -8.45 7.18
N PHE A 43 10.12 -8.88 7.26
CA PHE A 43 11.01 -8.94 6.11
C PHE A 43 10.59 -10.01 5.09
N GLY A 44 10.22 -11.21 5.55
CA GLY A 44 9.74 -12.29 4.68
C GLY A 44 8.43 -11.94 3.97
N VAL A 45 7.47 -11.36 4.70
CA VAL A 45 6.22 -10.86 4.10
C VAL A 45 6.52 -9.68 3.16
N GLY A 46 7.40 -8.76 3.55
CA GLY A 46 7.82 -7.64 2.71
C GLY A 46 8.54 -8.06 1.42
N ALA A 47 9.33 -9.13 1.46
CA ALA A 47 9.99 -9.70 0.28
C ALA A 47 8.99 -10.39 -0.64
N ALA A 48 8.10 -11.23 -0.11
CA ALA A 48 7.07 -11.90 -0.90
C ALA A 48 6.11 -10.89 -1.55
N VAL A 49 5.62 -9.91 -0.78
CA VAL A 49 4.77 -8.83 -1.29
C VAL A 49 5.55 -7.93 -2.25
N GLY A 50 6.85 -7.71 -2.02
CA GLY A 50 7.72 -6.96 -2.94
C GLY A 50 7.84 -7.61 -4.32
N ILE A 51 8.01 -8.94 -4.37
CA ILE A 51 8.03 -9.69 -5.63
C ILE A 51 6.68 -9.58 -6.34
N LEU A 52 5.57 -9.79 -5.62
CA LEU A 52 4.23 -9.66 -6.18
C LEU A 52 3.96 -8.23 -6.68
N ALA A 53 4.39 -7.23 -5.93
CA ALA A 53 4.27 -5.82 -6.29
C ALA A 53 5.10 -5.47 -7.53
N ALA A 54 6.30 -6.02 -7.67
CA ALA A 54 7.15 -5.80 -8.85
C ALA A 54 6.52 -6.40 -10.11
N ILE A 55 5.87 -7.56 -10.00
CA ILE A 55 5.15 -8.20 -11.12
C ILE A 55 3.88 -7.42 -11.47
N MET A 56 3.10 -7.00 -10.47
CA MET A 56 1.82 -6.33 -10.68
C MET A 56 1.95 -4.83 -10.99
N GLY A 57 3.10 -4.20 -10.67
CA GLY A 57 3.32 -2.76 -10.83
C GLY A 57 2.56 -1.86 -9.83
N VAL A 58 1.76 -2.43 -8.92
CA VAL A 58 0.87 -1.70 -8.00
C VAL A 58 1.53 -1.54 -6.62
N GLY A 59 2.76 -1.01 -6.52
CA GLY A 59 3.38 -0.45 -5.30
C GLY A 59 3.35 -1.23 -3.96
N GLY A 60 2.87 -2.48 -3.89
CA GLY A 60 2.83 -3.39 -2.73
C GLY A 60 1.95 -2.98 -1.54
N GLY A 61 1.68 -1.68 -1.34
CA GLY A 61 1.07 -1.15 -0.11
C GLY A 61 -0.36 -1.65 0.16
N PHE A 62 -1.16 -1.84 -0.88
CA PHE A 62 -2.53 -2.37 -0.77
C PHE A 62 -2.57 -3.78 -0.17
N ILE A 63 -1.55 -4.60 -0.42
CA ILE A 63 -1.44 -5.98 0.08
C ILE A 63 -0.69 -6.02 1.41
N MET A 64 0.38 -5.22 1.53
CA MET A 64 1.28 -5.17 2.68
C MET A 64 0.55 -4.75 3.98
N VAL A 65 -0.30 -3.71 3.92
CA VAL A 65 -0.96 -3.16 5.11
C VAL A 65 -1.95 -4.16 5.73
N PRO A 66 -2.88 -4.77 4.98
CA PRO A 66 -3.74 -5.84 5.49
C PRO A 66 -2.95 -7.06 5.97
N ALA A 67 -1.91 -7.49 5.25
CA ALA A 67 -1.10 -8.63 5.64
C ALA A 67 -0.46 -8.43 7.02
N MET A 68 0.14 -7.27 7.27
CA MET A 68 0.76 -6.97 8.57
C MET A 68 -0.25 -6.81 9.72
N ILE A 69 -1.46 -6.31 9.44
CA ILE A 69 -2.52 -6.16 10.45
C ILE A 69 -3.16 -7.52 10.76
N TYR A 70 -3.56 -8.28 9.75
CA TYR A 70 -4.33 -9.52 9.92
C TYR A 70 -3.46 -10.75 10.18
N LEU A 71 -2.28 -10.87 9.55
CA LEU A 71 -1.40 -12.03 9.72
C LEU A 71 -0.46 -11.86 10.93
N LEU A 72 0.09 -10.66 11.13
CA LEU A 72 1.08 -10.39 12.18
C LEU A 72 0.48 -9.69 13.43
N GLY A 73 -0.76 -9.22 13.37
CA GLY A 73 -1.42 -8.57 14.51
C GLY A 73 -0.78 -7.26 14.96
N MET A 74 0.04 -6.63 14.10
CA MET A 74 0.77 -5.41 14.49
C MET A 74 -0.17 -4.20 14.63
N PRO A 75 0.07 -3.31 15.61
CA PRO A 75 -0.73 -2.11 15.78
C PRO A 75 -0.63 -1.19 14.55
N THR A 76 -1.78 -0.70 14.09
CA THR A 76 -1.91 0.06 12.83
C THR A 76 -0.95 1.24 12.73
N LYS A 77 -0.66 1.93 13.84
CA LYS A 77 0.29 3.05 13.89
C LYS A 77 1.71 2.65 13.49
N VAL A 78 2.15 1.45 13.84
CA VAL A 78 3.49 0.92 13.50
C VAL A 78 3.52 0.38 12.08
N VAL A 79 2.41 -0.23 11.63
CA VAL A 79 2.27 -0.80 10.27
C VAL A 79 2.41 0.27 9.19
N ILE A 80 1.79 1.44 9.38
CA ILE A 80 1.84 2.52 8.39
C ILE A 80 3.29 3.00 8.16
N GLY A 81 4.07 3.20 9.21
CA GLY A 81 5.46 3.64 9.08
C GLY A 81 6.37 2.56 8.49
N THR A 82 6.21 1.31 8.92
CA THR A 82 7.05 0.18 8.46
C THR A 82 6.79 -0.19 7.00
N SER A 83 5.53 -0.20 6.56
CA SER A 83 5.16 -0.43 5.15
C SER A 83 5.69 0.68 4.25
N LEU A 84 5.54 1.95 4.62
CA LEU A 84 6.01 3.06 3.80
C LEU A 84 7.53 3.01 3.58
N PHE A 85 8.29 2.74 4.63
CA PHE A 85 9.74 2.53 4.52
C PHE A 85 10.07 1.39 3.55
N GLN A 86 9.46 0.22 3.75
CA GLN A 86 9.72 -0.94 2.88
C GLN A 86 9.33 -0.66 1.41
N ILE A 87 8.19 -0.02 1.15
CA ILE A 87 7.75 0.33 -0.21
C ILE A 87 8.75 1.25 -0.90
N ILE A 88 9.27 2.27 -0.21
CA ILE A 88 10.26 3.20 -0.77
C ILE A 88 11.53 2.45 -1.18
N PHE A 89 12.06 1.58 -0.31
CA PHE A 89 13.28 0.82 -0.62
C PHE A 89 13.07 -0.19 -1.75
N VAL A 90 11.98 -0.96 -1.72
CA VAL A 90 11.67 -1.97 -2.74
C VAL A 90 11.40 -1.31 -4.09
N THR A 91 10.56 -0.28 -4.11
CA THR A 91 10.21 0.42 -5.35
C THR A 91 11.41 1.19 -5.89
N GLY A 92 12.18 1.88 -5.02
CA GLY A 92 13.39 2.58 -5.42
C GLY A 92 14.44 1.64 -6.04
N PHE A 93 14.68 0.49 -5.43
CA PHE A 93 15.58 -0.52 -5.99
C PHE A 93 15.05 -1.09 -7.31
N THR A 94 13.76 -1.40 -7.39
CA THR A 94 13.11 -1.90 -8.62
C THR A 94 13.22 -0.88 -9.75
N THR A 95 12.92 0.39 -9.49
CA THR A 95 13.04 1.49 -10.44
C THR A 95 14.48 1.68 -10.89
N PHE A 96 15.45 1.61 -9.97
CA PHE A 96 16.87 1.72 -10.31
C PHE A 96 17.35 0.57 -11.22
N MET A 97 16.95 -0.67 -10.90
CA MET A 97 17.22 -1.82 -11.76
C MET A 97 16.56 -1.65 -13.13
N HIS A 98 15.31 -1.18 -13.18
CA HIS A 98 14.60 -0.94 -14.43
C HIS A 98 15.24 0.17 -15.28
N ALA A 99 15.75 1.23 -14.63
CA ALA A 99 16.47 2.32 -15.28
C ALA A 99 17.78 1.86 -15.91
N LEU A 100 18.52 0.97 -15.23
CA LEU A 100 19.76 0.39 -15.76
C LEU A 100 19.50 -0.56 -16.93
N THR A 101 18.49 -1.43 -16.83
CA THR A 101 18.21 -2.44 -17.86
C THR A 101 17.56 -1.84 -19.10
N ASN A 102 16.59 -0.93 -18.95
CA ASN A 102 15.80 -0.45 -20.08
C ASN A 102 16.30 0.85 -20.70
N GLN A 103 17.25 1.59 -20.09
CA GLN A 103 17.84 2.86 -20.60
C GLN A 103 16.82 3.93 -21.08
N SER A 104 15.53 3.73 -20.84
CA SER A 104 14.39 4.47 -21.40
C SER A 104 13.54 5.10 -20.30
N VAL A 105 14.10 5.29 -19.11
CA VAL A 105 13.40 5.99 -18.04
C VAL A 105 13.51 7.48 -18.30
N ASP A 106 12.44 8.05 -18.84
CA ASP A 106 12.33 9.50 -18.99
C ASP A 106 12.22 10.14 -17.61
N LEU A 107 13.32 10.77 -17.19
CA LEU A 107 13.44 11.43 -15.90
C LEU A 107 12.44 12.58 -15.75
N MET A 108 12.04 13.23 -16.85
CA MET A 108 11.04 14.29 -16.86
C MET A 108 9.65 13.74 -16.54
N LEU A 109 9.24 12.65 -17.20
CA LEU A 109 7.96 11.99 -16.91
C LEU A 109 7.93 11.42 -15.49
N ALA A 110 9.05 10.84 -15.02
CA ALA A 110 9.16 10.36 -13.65
C ALA A 110 8.98 11.50 -12.62
N LEU A 111 9.62 12.65 -12.85
CA LEU A 111 9.49 13.82 -11.98
C LEU A 111 8.05 14.37 -11.97
N LEU A 112 7.43 14.48 -13.15
CA LEU A 112 6.04 14.93 -13.31
C LEU A 112 5.08 13.98 -12.58
N LEU A 113 5.30 12.67 -12.67
CA LEU A 113 4.49 11.66 -12.00
C LEU A 113 4.65 11.72 -10.48
N ILE A 114 5.87 11.90 -9.97
CA ILE A 114 6.13 12.05 -8.53
C ILE A 114 5.44 13.31 -8.01
N LEU A 115 5.61 14.45 -8.68
CA LEU A 115 4.99 15.71 -8.25
C LEU A 115 3.45 15.63 -8.28
N GLY A 116 2.88 15.14 -9.38
CA GLY A 116 1.43 14.95 -9.51
C GLY A 116 0.88 13.97 -8.47
N GLY A 117 1.59 12.86 -8.24
CA GLY A 117 1.22 11.84 -7.27
C GLY A 117 1.27 12.35 -5.82
N VAL A 118 2.33 13.06 -5.44
CA VAL A 118 2.46 13.63 -4.10
C VAL A 118 1.40 14.70 -3.85
N VAL A 119 1.24 15.66 -4.77
CA VAL A 119 0.22 16.71 -4.63
C VAL A 119 -1.18 16.11 -4.59
N GLY A 120 -1.49 15.17 -5.49
CA GLY A 120 -2.76 14.46 -5.53
C GLY A 120 -3.04 13.68 -4.25
N ALA A 121 -2.07 12.95 -3.71
CA ALA A 121 -2.22 12.21 -2.46
C ALA A 121 -2.44 13.14 -1.25
N GLN A 122 -1.71 14.26 -1.18
CA GLN A 122 -1.89 15.24 -0.10
C GLN A 122 -3.27 15.90 -0.15
N ILE A 123 -3.75 16.29 -1.33
CA ILE A 123 -5.08 16.86 -1.50
C ILE A 123 -6.16 15.80 -1.21
N GLY A 124 -5.99 14.60 -1.77
CA GLY A 124 -6.93 13.49 -1.61
C GLY A 124 -7.09 13.05 -0.15
N THR A 125 -6.00 12.98 0.61
CA THR A 125 -6.06 12.66 2.05
C THR A 125 -6.75 13.75 2.86
N ARG A 126 -6.48 15.03 2.57
CA ARG A 126 -7.16 16.16 3.23
C ARG A 126 -8.65 16.21 2.92
N LEU A 127 -9.03 15.99 1.65
CA LEU A 127 -10.43 16.00 1.23
C LEU A 127 -11.16 14.75 1.75
N GLY A 128 -10.53 13.58 1.67
CA GLY A 128 -11.08 12.33 2.17
C GLY A 128 -11.32 12.36 3.69
N ALA A 129 -10.49 13.05 4.45
CA ALA A 129 -10.69 13.24 5.90
C ALA A 129 -11.93 14.12 6.23
N ARG A 130 -12.47 14.86 5.26
CA ARG A 130 -13.69 15.68 5.42
C ARG A 130 -14.97 14.92 5.04
N LEU A 131 -14.84 13.77 4.37
CA LEU A 131 -15.96 12.98 3.88
C LEU A 131 -16.32 11.87 4.86
N ASN A 132 -17.61 11.52 4.92
CA ASN A 132 -18.07 10.37 5.69
C ASN A 132 -17.60 9.06 5.03
N ALA A 133 -17.44 8.00 5.83
CA ALA A 133 -16.96 6.70 5.35
C ALA A 133 -17.83 6.10 4.23
N GLU A 134 -19.14 6.36 4.25
CA GLU A 134 -20.08 5.94 3.20
C GLU A 134 -19.84 6.69 1.89
N GLN A 135 -19.68 8.01 1.94
CA GLN A 135 -19.38 8.84 0.76
C GLN A 135 -18.05 8.42 0.12
N LEU A 136 -17.04 8.14 0.94
CA LEU A 136 -15.74 7.68 0.45
C LEU A 136 -15.85 6.31 -0.24
N ARG A 137 -16.68 5.40 0.30
CA ARG A 137 -16.95 4.09 -0.32
C ARG A 137 -17.67 4.23 -1.66
N VAL A 138 -18.67 5.09 -1.74
CA VAL A 138 -19.40 5.37 -2.99
C VAL A 138 -18.47 5.99 -4.04
N LEU A 139 -17.61 6.94 -3.64
CA LEU A 139 -16.65 7.56 -4.54
C LEU A 139 -15.64 6.55 -5.10
N LEU A 140 -15.13 5.65 -4.26
CA LEU A 140 -14.26 4.55 -4.70
C LEU A 140 -14.98 3.62 -5.67
N ALA A 141 -16.22 3.22 -5.36
CA ALA A 141 -17.01 2.36 -6.23
C ALA A 141 -17.25 3.00 -7.61
N LEU A 142 -17.58 4.29 -7.65
CA LEU A 142 -17.77 5.04 -8.88
C LEU A 142 -16.48 5.12 -9.70
N LEU A 143 -15.34 5.40 -9.05
CA LEU A 143 -14.03 5.42 -9.71
C LEU A 143 -13.70 4.06 -10.34
N VAL A 144 -13.91 2.96 -9.61
CA VAL A 144 -13.67 1.60 -10.14
C VAL A 144 -14.58 1.30 -11.32
N LEU A 145 -15.88 1.61 -11.21
CA LEU A 145 -16.82 1.43 -12.32
C LEU A 145 -16.44 2.24 -13.55
N ALA A 146 -15.98 3.48 -13.37
CA ALA A 146 -15.52 4.32 -14.48
C ALA A 146 -14.29 3.71 -15.18
N VAL A 147 -13.31 3.21 -14.42
CA VAL A 147 -12.13 2.55 -14.98
C VAL A 147 -12.51 1.25 -15.71
N CYS A 148 -13.38 0.42 -15.12
CA CYS A 148 -13.89 -0.78 -15.76
C CYS A 148 -14.63 -0.46 -17.06
N GLY A 149 -15.47 0.58 -17.05
CA GLY A 149 -16.16 1.07 -18.24
C GLY A 149 -15.19 1.53 -19.32
N LYS A 150 -14.15 2.31 -18.96
CA LYS A 150 -13.11 2.76 -19.89
C LYS A 150 -12.40 1.58 -20.55
N ILE A 151 -11.96 0.60 -19.75
CA ILE A 151 -11.29 -0.60 -20.27
C ILE A 151 -12.22 -1.40 -21.18
N ALA A 152 -13.49 -1.58 -20.80
CA ALA A 152 -14.46 -2.27 -21.65
C ALA A 152 -14.68 -1.53 -22.97
N LEU A 153 -14.79 -0.20 -22.95
CA LEU A 153 -14.91 0.61 -24.15
C LEU A 153 -13.67 0.52 -25.04
N ASP A 154 -12.45 0.60 -24.49
CA ASP A 154 -11.22 0.40 -25.25
C ASP A 154 -11.22 -0.98 -25.95
N LEU A 155 -11.67 -2.03 -25.24
CA LEU A 155 -11.74 -3.39 -25.78
C LEU A 155 -12.82 -3.57 -26.86
N LEU A 156 -13.93 -2.82 -26.78
CA LEU A 156 -15.02 -2.89 -27.77
C LEU A 156 -14.81 -1.95 -28.97
N LEU A 157 -14.06 -0.84 -28.80
CA LEU A 157 -13.95 0.23 -29.79
C LEU A 157 -12.63 0.30 -30.56
N GLU A 158 -11.59 -0.49 -30.22
CA GLU A 158 -10.28 -0.31 -30.87
C GLU A 158 -9.90 -1.47 -31.81
N PRO A 159 -9.77 -1.16 -33.12
CA PRO A 159 -8.46 -1.34 -33.74
C PRO A 159 -7.98 -0.02 -34.37
N GLY A 160 -7.15 0.71 -33.63
CA GLY A 160 -6.41 1.90 -34.10
C GLY A 160 -5.00 1.60 -34.60
N GLU A 161 -4.51 0.36 -34.46
CA GLU A 161 -3.14 -0.02 -34.86
C GLU A 161 -3.12 -0.69 -36.24
N LEU A 162 -2.98 0.13 -37.28
CA LEU A 162 -2.60 -0.26 -38.65
C LEU A 162 -1.12 -0.74 -38.76
N TYR A 163 -0.46 -1.08 -37.65
CA TYR A 163 0.98 -1.41 -37.62
C TYR A 163 1.32 -2.91 -37.55
N SER A 164 0.32 -3.81 -37.58
CA SER A 164 0.58 -5.27 -37.73
C SER A 164 0.53 -5.74 -39.19
N LEU A 165 0.91 -4.88 -40.13
CA LEU A 165 1.34 -5.29 -41.46
C LEU A 165 2.79 -4.82 -41.66
N ALA A 166 3.68 -5.27 -40.77
CA ALA A 166 5.10 -5.28 -41.07
C ALA A 166 5.28 -6.15 -42.32
N LYS A 167 5.41 -5.46 -43.45
CA LYS A 167 5.76 -5.96 -44.77
C LYS A 167 7.02 -6.80 -44.66
N VAL A 168 6.85 -8.11 -44.49
CA VAL A 168 7.86 -9.11 -44.86
C VAL A 168 7.98 -9.02 -46.38
N ARG A 169 8.88 -8.17 -46.88
CA ARG A 169 9.33 -8.24 -48.27
C ARG A 169 10.70 -8.91 -48.26
N SER A 170 10.69 -10.09 -48.88
CA SER A 170 11.80 -10.80 -49.50
C SER A 170 12.82 -9.87 -50.16
#